data_AF-A0AAN0LVT6-F1
#
_entry.id   AF-A0AAN0LVT6-F1
#
_cell.length_a   1.000
_cell.length_b   1.000
_cell.length_c   1.000
_cell.angle_alpha   90.00
_cell.angle_beta   90.00
_cell.angle_gamma   90.00
#
_symmetry.space_group_name_H-M   'P 1'
#
loop_
_entity.id
_entity.type
_entity.pdbx_description
1 polymer ?
#
loop_
_entity_poly.entity_id
_entity_poly.type
_entity_poly.pdbx_seq_one_letter_code
_entity_poly.pdbx_strand_id
1 'polypeptide(L)' 'MSWFTIAGIKEEIRKIHWPSRKELSSNTVIAISFILFFVVYFLFTEIVSIEALKLLGIGG' A
#
# COMPACT_ATOMS: atom_id res chain seq x y z
N MET A 1 7.26 36.60 10.17
CA MET A 1 7.02 35.16 10.37
C MET A 1 5.53 34.87 10.65
N SER A 2 4.60 35.45 9.88
CA SER A 2 3.15 35.26 10.14
C SER A 2 2.56 34.02 9.45
N TRP A 3 3.24 33.46 8.45
CA TRP A 3 2.77 32.29 7.70
C TRP A 3 2.86 30.97 8.49
N PHE A 4 3.72 30.90 9.49
CA PHE A 4 3.88 29.75 10.40
C PHE A 4 2.96 29.81 11.63
N THR A 5 1.97 30.69 11.65
CA THR A 5 0.94 30.68 12.69
C THR A 5 -0.05 29.54 12.44
N ILE A 6 -0.62 28.94 13.48
CA ILE A 6 -1.64 27.87 13.36
C ILE A 6 -2.81 28.33 12.46
N ALA A 7 -3.17 29.62 12.55
CA ALA A 7 -4.17 30.24 11.68
C ALA A 7 -3.73 30.27 10.21
N GLY A 8 -2.48 30.65 9.91
CA GLY A 8 -1.93 30.63 8.56
C GLY A 8 -1.86 29.22 7.95
N ILE A 9 -1.49 28.22 8.74
CA ILE A 9 -1.45 26.81 8.31
C ILE A 9 -2.86 26.29 7.99
N LYS A 10 -3.86 26.64 8.81
CA LYS A 10 -5.26 26.26 8.57
C LYS A 10 -5.80 26.86 7.27
N GLU A 11 -5.48 28.12 6.99
CA GLU A 11 -5.86 28.77 5.74
C GLU A 11 -5.20 28.11 4.53
N GLU A 12 -3.95 27.67 4.64
CA GLU A 12 -3.27 26.96 3.56
C GLU A 12 -3.84 25.55 3.33
N ILE A 13 -4.14 24.81 4.40
CA ILE A 13 -4.80 23.50 4.34
C ILE A 13 -6.15 23.56 3.62
N ARG A 14 -6.87 24.69 3.77
CA ARG A 14 -8.17 24.88 3.11
C ARG A 14 -8.06 25.10 1.60
N LYS A 15 -6.90 25.57 1.11
CA LYS A 15 -6.63 25.72 -0.33
C LYS A 15 -6.31 24.39 -1.01
N ILE A 16 -5.93 23.38 -0.25
CA ILE A 16 -5.65 22.04 -0.77
C ILE A 16 -6.96 21.41 -1.24
N HIS A 17 -6.96 20.89 -2.47
CA HIS A 17 -8.07 20.09 -2.98
C HIS A 17 -8.02 18.71 -2.34
N TRP A 18 -8.81 18.51 -1.28
CA TRP A 18 -8.93 17.22 -0.62
C TRP A 18 -9.71 16.24 -1.48
N PRO A 19 -9.28 14.97 -1.58
CA PRO A 19 -9.98 13.96 -2.36
C PRO A 19 -11.39 13.78 -1.83
N SER A 20 -12.33 13.60 -2.75
CA SER A 20 -13.70 13.24 -2.41
C SER A 20 -13.74 11.88 -1.73
N ARG A 21 -14.81 11.61 -0.95
CA ARG A 21 -14.99 10.31 -0.29
C ARG A 21 -14.93 9.13 -1.26
N LYS A 22 -15.38 9.33 -2.50
CA LYS A 22 -15.36 8.32 -3.57
C LYS A 22 -13.95 8.05 -4.10
N GLU A 23 -13.15 9.09 -4.30
CA GLU A 23 -11.75 8.92 -4.72
C GLU A 23 -10.93 8.26 -3.63
N LEU A 24 -11.16 8.63 -2.37
CA LEU A 24 -10.47 8.05 -1.23
C LEU A 24 -10.79 6.55 -1.09
N SER A 25 -12.05 6.15 -1.23
CA SER A 25 -12.43 4.74 -1.18
C SER A 25 -11.87 3.96 -2.37
N SER A 26 -11.92 4.52 -3.58
CA SER A 26 -11.36 3.90 -4.78
C SER A 26 -9.86 3.65 -4.63
N ASN A 27 -9.10 4.66 -4.19
CA ASN A 27 -7.65 4.53 -3.99
C ASN A 27 -7.31 3.51 -2.91
N THR A 28 -8.09 3.47 -1.82
CA THR A 28 -7.93 2.48 -0.76
C THR A 28 -8.17 1.06 -1.26
N VAL A 29 -9.24 0.85 -2.04
CA VAL A 29 -9.55 -0.45 -2.62
C VAL A 29 -8.43 -0.91 -3.55
N ILE A 30 -7.93 -0.03 -4.43
CA ILE A 30 -6.81 -0.34 -5.32
C ILE A 30 -5.57 -0.77 -4.53
N ALA A 31 -5.22 -0.01 -3.48
CA ALA A 31 -4.07 -0.32 -2.63
C ALA A 31 -4.22 -1.68 -1.94
N ILE A 32 -5.39 -1.96 -1.36
CA ILE A 32 -5.67 -3.23 -0.69
C ILE A 32 -5.64 -4.39 -1.69
N SER A 33 -6.25 -4.24 -2.86
CA SER A 33 -6.24 -5.26 -3.92
C SER A 33 -4.81 -5.58 -4.38
N PHE A 34 -3.96 -4.56 -4.52
CA PHE A 34 -2.56 -4.74 -4.86
C PHE A 34 -1.81 -5.53 -3.77
N ILE A 35 -1.98 -5.16 -2.50
CA ILE A 35 -1.37 -5.88 -1.38
C ILE A 35 -1.82 -7.34 -1.35
N LEU A 36 -3.12 -7.60 -1.47
CA LEU A 36 -3.66 -8.96 -1.48
C LEU A 36 -3.11 -9.81 -2.63
N PHE A 37 -2.95 -9.22 -3.82
CA PHE A 37 -2.33 -9.89 -4.94
C PHE A 37 -0.90 -10.34 -4.61
N PHE A 38 -0.08 -9.46 -4.02
CA PHE A 38 1.28 -9.81 -3.62
C PHE A 38 1.36 -10.84 -2.51
N VAL A 39 0.43 -10.79 -1.55
CA VAL A 39 0.33 -11.83 -0.50
C VAL A 39 0.13 -13.20 -1.13
N VAL A 40 -0.82 -13.34 -2.06
CA VAL A 40 -1.07 -14.61 -2.76
C VAL A 40 0.15 -15.03 -3.59
N TYR A 41 0.76 -14.08 -4.31
CA TYR A 41 1.96 -14.34 -5.10
C TYR A 41 3.14 -14.84 -4.25
N PHE A 42 3.39 -14.23 -3.08
CA PHE A 42 4.48 -14.64 -2.21
C PHE A 42 4.24 -16.01 -1.58
N LEU A 43 3.01 -16.29 -1.14
CA LEU A 43 2.65 -17.62 -0.64
C LEU A 43 2.83 -18.69 -1.71
N PHE A 44 2.44 -18.39 -2.96
CA PHE A 44 2.67 -19.29 -4.08
C PHE A 44 4.18 -19.51 -4.34
N THR A 45 4.94 -18.43 -4.33
CA THR A 45 6.40 -18.47 -4.56
C THR A 45 7.12 -19.24 -3.45
N GLU A 46 6.67 -19.14 -2.20
CA GLU A 46 7.18 -19.92 -1.07
C GLU A 46 7.00 -21.42 -1.31
N ILE A 47 5.78 -21.84 -1.68
CA ILE A 47 5.48 -23.25 -2.01
C ILE A 47 6.36 -23.73 -3.16
N VAL A 48 6.43 -22.96 -4.25
CA VAL A 48 7.27 -23.31 -5.41
C VAL A 48 8.73 -23.42 -5.03
N SER A 49 9.23 -22.53 -4.17
CA SER A 49 10.62 -22.55 -3.72
C SER A 49 10.91 -23.77 -2.85
N ILE A 50 9.98 -24.14 -1.95
CA ILE A 50 10.10 -25.36 -1.13
C ILE A 50 10.16 -26.60 -2.02
N GLU A 51 9.26 -26.71 -2.99
CA GLU A 51 9.25 -27.84 -3.93
C GLU A 51 10.51 -27.88 -4.80
N ALA A 52 10.98 -26.73 -5.27
CA ALA A 52 12.25 -26.64 -6.00
C ALA A 52 13.46 -27.08 -5.13
N LEU A 53 13.49 -26.69 -3.85
CA LEU A 53 14.56 -27.10 -2.92
C LEU A 53 14.52 -28.61 -2.60
N LYS A 54 13.31 -29.18 -2.46
CA LYS A 54 13.13 -30.63 -2.32
C LYS A 54 13.63 -31.38 -3.56
N LEU A 55 13.31 -30.88 -4.76
CA LEU A 55 13.80 -31.44 -6.02
C LEU A 55 15.33 -31.39 -6.14
N LEU A 56 15.95 -30.35 -5.61
CA LEU A 56 17.41 -30.22 -5.56
C LEU A 56 18.07 -31.06 -4.46
N GLY A 57 17.30 -31.75 -3.62
CA GLY A 57 17.80 -32.62 -2.55
C GLY A 57 18.35 -31.87 -1.33
N ILE A 58 18.07 -30.58 -1.22
CA ILE A 58 18.56 -29.70 -0.13
C ILE A 58 17.46 -29.51 0.94
N GLY A 59 16.20 -29.78 0.60
CA GLY A 59 15.05 -29.72 1.51
C GLY A 59 14.66 -31.11 2.03
N GLY A 60 15.26 -31.51 3.15
CA GLY A 60 14.78 -32.58 4.04
C GLY A 60 14.24 -31.97 5.32
#